data_AF-A0A9X0Y785-F1
#
_entry.id   AF-A0A9X0Y785-F1
#
_cell.length_a   1.000
_cell.length_b   1.000
_cell.length_c   1.000
_cell.angle_alpha   90.00
_cell.angle_beta   90.00
_cell.angle_gamma   90.00
#
_symmetry.space_group_name_H-M   'P 1'
#
loop_
_entity.id
_entity.type
_entity.pdbx_description
1 polymer ?
#
loop_
_entity_poly.entity_id
_entity_poly.type
_entity_poly.pdbx_seq_one_letter_code
_entity_poly.pdbx_strand_id
1 'polypeptide(L)'
;MALQPCKSCKQQVDNSAKSCPHCGVANPGVTAGQTIGGLVVLVIIVVVVVSMCSSSNDEKSAEKNVQVDDATCSQELGCWGNKHSIPAGVYCQEPVERLANYTSRWVDGTLESKFSRFRWLNKDEGTLTYIGDKIEFQNGFGAYQKHIYECDYSPELEAVIEVRARPGQL
;
A
#
# COMPACT_ATOMS: atom_id res chain seq x y z
N MET A 1 18.78 -11.73 28.25
CA MET A 1 19.52 -12.77 27.51
C MET A 1 19.26 -14.08 28.23
N ALA A 2 18.43 -14.95 27.66
CA ALA A 2 18.13 -16.24 28.26
C ALA A 2 19.08 -17.28 27.64
N LEU A 3 19.97 -17.82 28.46
CA LEU A 3 20.88 -18.88 28.04
C LEU A 3 20.13 -20.21 28.06
N GLN A 4 20.19 -20.95 26.96
CA GLN A 4 19.59 -22.27 26.83
C GLN A 4 20.64 -23.28 26.37
N PRO A 5 20.52 -24.55 26.78
CA PRO A 5 21.42 -25.59 26.31
C PRO A 5 21.22 -25.78 24.80
N CYS A 6 22.32 -25.75 24.05
CA CYS A 6 22.31 -26.03 22.62
C CYS A 6 21.66 -27.39 22.35
N LYS A 7 20.70 -27.44 21.41
CA LYS A 7 19.97 -28.66 21.03
C LYS A 7 20.85 -29.87 20.63
N SER A 8 22.10 -29.62 20.22
CA SER A 8 23.03 -30.66 19.76
C SER A 8 24.14 -30.95 20.78
N CYS A 9 24.96 -29.95 21.13
CA CYS A 9 26.12 -30.16 22.01
C CYS A 9 25.86 -29.88 23.50
N LYS A 10 24.65 -29.43 23.86
CA LYS A 10 24.19 -29.12 25.24
C LYS A 10 24.95 -27.99 25.96
N GLN A 11 25.96 -27.40 25.35
CA GLN A 11 26.65 -26.22 25.89
C GLN A 11 25.70 -25.02 25.98
N GLN A 12 25.88 -24.17 27.00
CA GLN A 12 25.03 -22.99 27.17
C GLN A 12 25.32 -21.96 26.07
N VAL A 13 24.27 -21.57 25.34
CA VAL A 13 24.32 -20.59 24.26
C VAL A 13 23.13 -19.64 24.36
N ASP A 14 23.26 -18.46 23.76
CA ASP A 14 22.15 -17.52 23.68
C ASP A 14 21.00 -18.09 22.83
N ASN A 15 19.77 -17.98 23.31
CA ASN A 15 18.59 -18.51 22.63
C ASN A 15 18.30 -17.86 21.27
N SER A 16 18.89 -16.68 21.02
CA SER A 16 18.77 -15.90 19.79
C SER A 16 19.97 -16.04 18.86
N ALA A 17 20.96 -16.88 19.21
CA ALA A 17 22.14 -17.11 18.39
C ALA A 17 21.76 -17.79 17.06
N LYS A 18 22.27 -17.28 15.92
CA LYS A 18 22.03 -17.89 14.60
C LYS A 18 22.75 -19.23 14.43
N SER A 19 23.92 -19.38 15.04
CA SER A 19 24.73 -20.60 15.01
C SER A 19 25.43 -20.82 16.34
N CYS A 20 25.59 -22.09 16.75
CA CYS A 20 26.32 -22.45 17.96
C CYS A 20 27.84 -22.25 17.77
N PRO A 21 28.54 -21.51 18.65
CA PRO A 21 29.99 -21.31 18.54
C PRO A 21 30.83 -22.57 18.84
N HIS A 22 30.26 -23.60 19.45
CA HIS A 22 30.99 -24.82 19.84
C HIS A 22 30.83 -25.98 18.86
N CYS A 23 29.68 -26.10 18.20
CA CYS A 23 29.40 -27.22 17.29
C CYS A 23 28.87 -26.80 15.90
N GLY A 24 28.67 -25.50 15.67
CA GLY A 24 28.26 -24.96 14.36
C GLY A 24 26.81 -25.18 13.97
N VAL A 25 25.98 -25.86 14.78
CA VAL A 25 24.57 -26.09 14.44
C VAL A 25 23.79 -24.77 14.37
N ALA A 26 23.00 -24.62 13.30
CA ALA A 26 22.14 -23.46 13.11
C ALA A 26 20.93 -23.48 14.06
N ASN A 27 20.55 -22.30 14.56
CA ASN A 27 19.46 -22.05 15.49
C ASN A 27 19.51 -23.01 16.71
N PRO A 28 20.52 -22.89 17.60
CA PRO A 28 20.76 -23.85 18.66
C PRO A 28 19.79 -23.72 19.84
N GLY A 29 19.14 -22.56 20.00
CA GLY A 29 18.19 -22.26 21.07
C GLY A 29 16.75 -22.71 20.83
N VAL A 30 16.40 -23.09 19.59
CA VAL A 30 15.05 -23.55 19.24
C VAL A 30 15.04 -25.06 19.00
N THR A 31 14.14 -25.77 19.68
CA THR A 31 13.91 -27.21 19.47
C THR A 31 12.81 -27.41 18.44
N ALA A 32 12.91 -28.44 17.59
CA ALA A 32 11.96 -28.70 16.50
C ALA A 32 10.47 -28.71 16.95
N GLY A 33 10.20 -29.15 18.18
CA GLY A 33 8.85 -29.13 18.77
C GLY A 33 8.27 -27.73 19.04
N GLN A 34 9.11 -26.70 19.29
CA GLN A 34 8.64 -25.33 19.51
C GLN A 34 8.21 -24.64 18.20
N THR A 35 8.88 -24.95 17.08
CA THR A 35 8.50 -24.46 15.75
C THR A 35 7.17 -25.05 15.27
N ILE A 36 6.92 -26.34 15.53
CA ILE A 36 5.65 -26.99 15.15
C ILE A 36 4.51 -26.52 16.07
N GLY A 37 4.76 -26.42 17.38
CA GLY A 37 3.76 -25.92 18.34
C GLY A 37 3.34 -24.48 18.06
N GLY A 38 4.29 -23.59 17.72
CA GLY A 38 3.99 -22.20 17.38
C GLY A 38 3.11 -22.05 16.13
N LEU A 39 3.36 -22.86 15.10
CA LEU A 39 2.60 -22.83 13.84
C LEU A 39 1.18 -23.38 14.03
N VAL A 40 1.01 -24.43 14.84
CA VAL A 40 -0.32 -24.97 15.20
C VAL A 40 -1.13 -23.96 16.01
N VAL A 41 -0.53 -23.28 16.98
CA VAL A 41 -1.20 -22.21 17.75
C VAL A 41 -1.60 -21.06 16.85
N LEU A 42 -0.76 -20.65 15.90
CA LEU A 42 -1.07 -19.58 14.95
C LEU A 42 -2.24 -19.98 14.02
N VAL A 43 -2.27 -21.22 13.53
CA VAL A 43 -3.40 -21.74 12.74
C VAL A 43 -4.68 -21.82 13.58
N ILE A 44 -4.61 -22.24 14.84
CA ILE A 44 -5.76 -22.25 15.75
C ILE A 44 -6.27 -20.82 15.99
N ILE A 45 -5.38 -19.85 16.20
CA ILE A 45 -5.75 -18.44 16.35
C ILE A 45 -6.44 -17.93 15.07
N VAL A 46 -5.90 -18.22 13.90
CA VAL A 46 -6.53 -17.83 12.62
C VAL A 46 -7.90 -18.48 12.46
N VAL A 47 -8.05 -19.78 12.77
CA VAL A 47 -9.34 -20.48 12.72
C VAL A 47 -10.33 -19.89 13.72
N VAL A 48 -9.90 -19.58 14.96
CA VAL A 48 -10.75 -18.97 15.98
C VAL A 48 -11.16 -17.54 15.58
N VAL A 49 -10.25 -16.74 15.02
CA VAL A 49 -10.56 -15.39 14.53
C VAL A 49 -11.54 -15.46 13.36
N VAL A 50 -11.31 -16.35 12.38
CA VAL A 50 -12.24 -16.55 11.26
C VAL A 50 -13.60 -17.07 11.75
N SER A 51 -13.62 -17.96 12.74
CA SER A 51 -14.85 -18.50 13.33
C SER A 51 -15.61 -17.46 14.16
N MET A 52 -14.91 -16.62 14.94
CA MET A 52 -15.50 -15.48 15.65
C MET A 52 -15.98 -14.39 14.70
N CYS A 53 -15.36 -14.23 13.53
CA CYS A 53 -15.85 -13.38 12.43
C CYS A 53 -16.95 -14.04 11.58
N SER A 54 -17.31 -15.31 11.83
CA SER A 54 -18.34 -16.04 11.07
C SER A 54 -19.70 -16.13 11.77
N SER A 55 -19.83 -15.65 13.02
CA SER A 55 -21.08 -15.71 13.77
C SER A 55 -21.73 -14.32 13.83
N SER A 56 -22.21 -13.85 12.67
CA SER A 56 -23.05 -12.67 12.58
C SER A 56 -24.51 -13.11 12.66
N ASN A 57 -25.16 -12.80 13.78
CA ASN A 57 -26.61 -12.88 13.91
C ASN A 57 -27.27 -11.99 12.85
N ASP A 58 -28.29 -12.54 12.19
CA ASP A 58 -29.19 -11.86 11.25
C ASP A 58 -29.98 -10.73 11.94
N GLU A 59 -29.34 -9.59 12.18
CA GLU A 59 -30.04 -8.30 12.23
C GLU A 59 -29.82 -7.58 10.91
N LYS A 60 -30.83 -7.77 10.05
CA LYS A 60 -31.02 -7.21 8.72
C LYS A 60 -31.14 -5.68 8.78
N SER A 61 -30.03 -4.99 9.06
CA SER A 61 -29.81 -3.65 8.53
C SER A 61 -29.39 -3.81 7.08
N ALA A 62 -30.36 -3.64 6.18
CA ALA A 62 -30.10 -3.55 4.76
C ALA A 62 -29.33 -2.26 4.46
N GLU A 63 -28.02 -2.23 4.72
CA GLU A 63 -27.10 -1.55 3.83
C GLU A 63 -27.13 -2.36 2.52
N LYS A 64 -28.10 -2.00 1.69
CA LYS A 64 -28.11 -2.33 0.28
C LYS A 64 -26.75 -1.84 -0.24
N ASN A 65 -25.80 -2.76 -0.41
CA ASN A 65 -24.70 -2.59 -1.33
C ASN A 65 -25.36 -2.44 -2.71
N VAL A 66 -25.83 -1.22 -3.00
CA VAL A 66 -26.17 -0.83 -4.36
C VAL A 66 -24.82 -0.84 -5.03
N GLN A 67 -24.50 -1.96 -5.69
CA GLN A 67 -23.50 -1.93 -6.73
C GLN A 67 -24.05 -0.93 -7.76
N VAL A 68 -23.66 0.33 -7.60
CA VAL A 68 -23.99 1.39 -8.55
C VAL A 68 -23.33 0.95 -9.84
N ASP A 69 -24.14 0.70 -10.86
CA ASP A 69 -23.63 0.27 -12.14
C ASP A 69 -22.72 1.38 -12.73
N ASP A 70 -21.78 0.95 -13.56
CA ASP A 70 -20.75 1.84 -14.11
C ASP A 70 -21.35 2.99 -14.91
N ALA A 71 -22.48 2.77 -15.59
CA ALA A 71 -23.16 3.81 -16.36
C ALA A 71 -23.68 4.90 -15.42
N THR A 72 -24.31 4.54 -14.30
CA THR A 72 -24.73 5.52 -13.28
C THR A 72 -23.53 6.18 -12.59
N CYS A 73 -22.50 5.41 -12.24
CA CYS A 73 -21.32 5.92 -11.54
C CYS A 73 -20.53 6.94 -12.38
N SER A 74 -20.43 6.71 -13.70
CA SER A 74 -19.74 7.60 -14.64
C SER A 74 -20.34 9.00 -14.72
N GLN A 75 -21.59 9.19 -14.27
CA GLN A 75 -22.26 10.50 -14.29
C GLN A 75 -21.94 11.37 -13.07
N GLU A 76 -21.46 10.75 -11.99
CA GLU A 76 -21.19 11.37 -10.70
C GLU A 76 -19.68 11.48 -10.45
N LEU A 77 -19.16 12.71 -10.39
CA LEU A 77 -17.71 12.95 -10.23
C LEU A 77 -17.13 12.21 -9.02
N GLY A 78 -17.85 12.26 -7.90
CA GLY A 78 -17.43 11.59 -6.66
C GLY A 78 -17.34 10.07 -6.82
N CYS A 79 -18.31 9.45 -7.49
CA CYS A 79 -18.28 8.01 -7.71
C CYS A 79 -17.14 7.63 -8.66
N TRP A 80 -17.14 8.24 -9.85
CA TRP A 80 -16.18 7.93 -10.90
C TRP A 80 -14.74 8.21 -10.49
N GLY A 81 -14.50 9.38 -9.88
CA GLY A 81 -13.17 9.78 -9.41
C GLY A 81 -12.62 8.89 -8.30
N ASN A 82 -13.45 8.50 -7.33
CA ASN A 82 -13.02 7.59 -6.26
C ASN A 82 -12.77 6.18 -6.79
N LYS A 83 -13.65 5.67 -7.65
CA LYS A 83 -13.53 4.34 -8.26
C LYS A 83 -12.21 4.17 -9.02
N HIS A 84 -11.77 5.19 -9.74
CA HIS A 84 -10.55 5.14 -10.54
C HIS A 84 -9.31 5.76 -9.86
N SER A 85 -9.40 6.13 -8.58
CA SER A 85 -8.30 6.79 -7.86
C SER A 85 -7.04 5.92 -7.72
N ILE A 86 -7.21 4.63 -7.42
CA ILE A 86 -6.09 3.68 -7.29
C ILE A 86 -5.39 3.42 -8.63
N PRO A 87 -6.09 3.01 -9.71
CA PRO A 87 -5.43 2.80 -11.00
C PRO A 87 -4.79 4.09 -11.51
N ALA A 88 -5.43 5.25 -11.35
CA ALA A 88 -4.78 6.53 -11.66
C ALA A 88 -3.47 6.70 -10.87
N GLY A 89 -3.45 6.33 -9.58
CA GLY A 89 -2.25 6.40 -8.76
C GLY A 89 -1.10 5.55 -9.31
N VAL A 90 -1.41 4.38 -9.87
CA VAL A 90 -0.44 3.49 -10.52
C VAL A 90 0.03 4.06 -11.85
N TYR A 91 -0.89 4.40 -12.75
CA TYR A 91 -0.56 4.81 -14.12
C TYR A 91 0.09 6.20 -14.19
N CYS A 92 -0.29 7.12 -13.30
CA CYS A 92 0.25 8.47 -13.29
C CYS A 92 1.59 8.59 -12.57
N GLN A 93 2.01 7.61 -11.78
CA GLN A 93 3.19 7.74 -10.95
C GLN A 93 4.45 8.03 -11.78
N GLU A 94 4.81 7.14 -12.71
CA GLU A 94 6.02 7.28 -13.51
C GLU A 94 5.97 8.50 -14.46
N PRO A 95 4.87 8.79 -15.18
CA PRO A 95 4.75 10.01 -15.97
C PRO A 95 4.97 11.29 -15.15
N VAL A 96 4.43 11.37 -13.92
CA VAL A 96 4.61 12.54 -13.05
C VAL A 96 6.06 12.66 -12.56
N GLU A 97 6.70 11.55 -12.16
CA GLU A 97 8.12 11.54 -11.78
C GLU A 97 9.02 12.06 -12.92
N ARG A 98 8.72 11.68 -14.17
CA ARG A 98 9.45 12.10 -15.38
C ARG A 98 9.34 13.59 -15.72
N LEU A 99 8.46 14.35 -15.03
CA LEU A 99 8.44 15.81 -15.13
C LEU A 99 9.64 16.48 -14.42
N ALA A 100 10.35 15.74 -13.56
CA ALA A 100 11.51 16.28 -12.88
C ALA A 100 12.69 16.45 -13.84
N ASN A 101 13.35 17.61 -13.80
CA ASN A 101 14.59 17.86 -14.55
C ASN A 101 15.78 17.04 -14.03
N TYR A 102 15.74 16.62 -12.75
CA TYR A 102 16.80 15.89 -12.08
C TYR A 102 16.24 14.61 -11.44
N THR A 103 15.93 14.66 -10.15
CA THR A 103 15.28 13.57 -9.41
C THR A 103 14.01 14.07 -8.75
N SER A 104 13.12 13.13 -8.47
CA SER A 104 11.87 13.32 -7.76
C SER A 104 11.80 12.40 -6.55
N ARG A 105 11.06 12.83 -5.52
CA ARG A 105 10.68 11.94 -4.43
C ARG A 105 9.24 12.15 -4.02
N TRP A 106 8.60 11.03 -3.73
CA TRP A 106 7.28 10.96 -3.12
C TRP A 106 7.40 11.22 -1.61
N VAL A 107 6.50 12.05 -1.08
CA VAL A 107 6.41 12.35 0.36
C VAL A 107 5.09 11.83 0.97
N ASP A 108 4.31 11.06 0.22
CA ASP A 108 3.16 10.31 0.71
C ASP A 108 3.55 9.15 1.63
N GLY A 109 2.68 8.83 2.59
CA GLY A 109 2.78 7.61 3.38
C GLY A 109 2.50 6.36 2.54
N THR A 110 2.93 5.18 3.01
CA THR A 110 2.83 3.90 2.29
C THR A 110 1.40 3.48 1.88
N LEU A 111 0.39 4.00 2.58
CA LEU A 111 -1.03 3.69 2.34
C LEU A 111 -1.85 4.93 2.02
N GLU A 112 -1.19 6.06 1.77
CA GLU A 112 -1.90 7.27 1.42
C GLU A 112 -2.12 7.38 -0.09
N SER A 113 -3.28 7.92 -0.48
CA SER A 113 -3.50 8.33 -1.87
C SER A 113 -2.45 9.36 -2.26
N LYS A 114 -1.86 9.19 -3.44
CA LYS A 114 -0.99 10.19 -4.08
C LYS A 114 -1.77 11.47 -4.37
N PHE A 115 -3.04 11.33 -4.75
CA PHE A 115 -3.90 12.45 -5.11
C PHE A 115 -4.73 12.95 -3.94
N SER A 116 -4.82 14.27 -3.83
CA SER A 116 -5.58 14.98 -2.82
C SER A 116 -7.00 15.31 -3.31
N ARG A 117 -7.21 15.43 -4.62
CA ARG A 117 -8.52 15.68 -5.24
C ARG A 117 -8.54 15.28 -6.72
N PHE A 118 -9.73 15.33 -7.31
CA PHE A 118 -9.95 15.09 -8.74
C PHE A 118 -11.06 16.00 -9.28
N ARG A 119 -11.09 16.18 -10.61
CA ARG A 119 -12.13 16.92 -11.35
C ARG A 119 -12.35 16.30 -12.73
N TRP A 120 -13.48 16.62 -13.36
CA TRP A 120 -13.67 16.29 -14.78
C TRP A 120 -12.62 17.00 -15.63
N LEU A 121 -11.98 16.24 -16.52
CA LEU A 121 -11.30 16.78 -17.68
C LEU A 121 -12.34 16.98 -18.79
N ASN A 122 -13.00 15.88 -19.15
CA ASN A 122 -14.17 15.86 -20.02
C ASN A 122 -15.20 14.88 -19.45
N LYS A 123 -16.38 15.40 -19.08
CA LYS A 123 -17.45 14.59 -18.48
C LYS A 123 -18.05 13.60 -19.48
N ASP A 124 -18.21 14.00 -20.74
CA ASP A 124 -18.87 13.19 -21.77
C ASP A 124 -18.00 11.99 -22.17
N GLU A 125 -16.68 12.14 -22.11
CA GLU A 125 -15.70 11.08 -22.35
C GLU A 125 -15.31 10.32 -21.07
N GLY A 126 -15.83 10.72 -19.90
CA GLY A 126 -15.49 10.12 -18.62
C GLY A 126 -14.02 10.30 -18.21
N THR A 127 -13.30 11.27 -18.75
CA THR A 127 -11.88 11.51 -18.44
C THR A 127 -11.72 12.43 -17.23
N LEU A 128 -10.69 12.16 -16.44
CA LEU A 128 -10.48 12.78 -15.13
C LEU A 128 -9.12 13.45 -15.05
N THR A 129 -9.06 14.60 -14.38
CA THR A 129 -7.81 15.19 -13.89
C THR A 129 -7.67 14.87 -12.41
N TYR A 130 -6.64 14.09 -12.07
CA TYR A 130 -6.22 13.85 -10.69
C TYR A 130 -5.14 14.84 -10.28
N ILE A 131 -5.24 15.38 -9.06
CA ILE A 131 -4.39 16.48 -8.58
C ILE A 131 -3.79 16.10 -7.23
N GLY A 132 -2.48 16.26 -7.08
CA GLY A 132 -1.77 16.02 -5.83
C GLY A 132 -0.62 17.02 -5.61
N ASP A 133 -0.06 16.97 -4.42
CA ASP A 133 1.09 17.80 -3.99
C ASP A 133 2.11 17.02 -3.15
N LYS A 134 2.00 15.69 -3.17
CA LYS A 134 2.86 14.77 -2.41
C LYS A 134 4.14 14.40 -3.14
N ILE A 135 4.61 15.27 -4.04
CA ILE A 135 5.88 15.09 -4.76
C ILE A 135 6.78 16.30 -4.58
N GLU A 136 8.07 16.03 -4.45
CA GLU A 136 9.12 17.03 -4.46
C GLU A 136 10.08 16.79 -5.62
N PHE A 137 10.43 17.86 -6.34
CA PHE A 137 11.43 17.83 -7.40
C PHE A 137 12.70 18.52 -6.95
N GLN A 138 13.85 17.91 -7.27
CA GLN A 138 15.15 18.49 -7.01
C GLN A 138 15.43 19.62 -8.01
N ASN A 139 15.92 20.76 -7.53
CA ASN A 139 16.38 21.87 -8.36
C ASN A 139 17.88 21.77 -8.68
N GLY A 140 18.42 22.71 -9.47
CA GLY A 140 19.83 22.72 -9.87
C GLY A 140 20.85 22.91 -8.73
N PHE A 141 20.41 23.24 -7.52
CA PHE A 141 21.24 23.34 -6.31
C PHE A 141 21.16 22.10 -5.42
N GLY A 142 20.44 21.07 -5.85
CA GLY A 142 20.25 19.83 -5.10
C GLY A 142 19.16 19.91 -4.03
N ALA A 143 18.45 21.03 -3.90
CA ALA A 143 17.36 21.19 -2.94
C ALA A 143 16.03 20.66 -3.49
N TYR A 144 15.25 20.01 -2.63
CA TYR A 144 13.92 19.51 -2.97
C TYR A 144 12.85 20.58 -2.74
N GLN A 145 11.96 20.74 -3.72
CA GLN A 145 10.85 21.68 -3.67
C GLN A 145 9.53 20.97 -3.97
N LYS A 146 8.50 21.23 -3.15
CA LYS A 146 7.15 20.71 -3.38
C LYS A 146 6.53 21.24 -4.66
N HIS A 147 5.82 20.35 -5.34
CA HIS A 147 5.11 20.66 -6.57
C HIS A 147 3.65 20.19 -6.48
N ILE A 148 2.75 21.02 -6.99
CA ILE A 148 1.41 20.59 -7.34
C ILE A 148 1.51 19.96 -8.72
N TYR A 149 1.06 18.72 -8.85
CA TYR A 149 1.02 17.99 -10.11
C TYR A 149 -0.41 17.59 -10.46
N GLU A 150 -0.67 17.52 -11.75
CA GLU A 150 -1.93 17.10 -12.33
C GLU A 150 -1.66 15.98 -13.34
N CYS A 151 -2.49 14.94 -13.30
CA CYS A 151 -2.49 13.84 -14.25
C CYS A 151 -3.87 13.69 -14.87
N ASP A 152 -3.95 13.91 -16.17
CA ASP A 152 -5.14 13.67 -16.96
C ASP A 152 -5.15 12.18 -17.36
N TYR A 153 -6.22 11.49 -17.00
CA TYR A 153 -6.34 10.03 -17.07
C TYR A 153 -7.64 9.64 -17.77
N SER A 154 -7.55 8.64 -18.66
CA SER A 154 -8.69 7.97 -19.27
C SER A 154 -8.94 6.64 -18.55
N PRO A 155 -10.05 6.51 -17.80
CA PRO A 155 -10.45 5.24 -17.21
C PRO A 155 -10.82 4.17 -18.24
N GLU A 156 -11.35 4.56 -19.40
CA GLU A 156 -11.72 3.64 -20.47
C GLU A 156 -10.49 3.01 -21.13
N LEU A 157 -9.46 3.81 -21.40
CA LEU A 157 -8.23 3.35 -22.04
C LEU A 157 -7.17 2.88 -21.04
N GLU A 158 -7.44 3.05 -19.74
CA GLU A 158 -6.47 2.88 -18.65
C GLU A 158 -5.14 3.58 -18.93
N ALA A 159 -5.21 4.79 -19.49
CA ALA A 159 -4.06 5.49 -20.04
C ALA A 159 -3.97 6.93 -19.55
N VAL A 160 -2.73 7.39 -19.37
CA VAL A 160 -2.41 8.79 -19.09
C VAL A 160 -2.48 9.58 -20.39
N ILE A 161 -3.25 10.67 -20.37
CA ILE A 161 -3.43 11.60 -21.48
C ILE A 161 -2.34 12.67 -21.43
N GLU A 162 -2.19 13.34 -20.30
CA GLU A 162 -1.23 14.42 -20.09
C GLU A 162 -0.83 14.51 -18.61
N VAL A 163 0.40 14.96 -18.34
CA VAL A 163 0.86 15.29 -16.99
C VAL A 163 1.50 16.67 -16.98
N ARG A 164 1.30 17.39 -15.88
CA ARG A 164 1.88 18.72 -15.65
C ARG A 164 2.18 18.93 -14.18
N ALA A 165 3.20 19.71 -13.88
CA ALA A 165 3.57 20.05 -12.51
C ALA A 165 4.08 21.48 -12.41
N ARG A 166 3.83 22.11 -11.27
CA ARG A 166 4.29 23.46 -10.96
C ARG A 166 4.68 23.58 -9.49
N PRO A 167 5.63 24.44 -9.14
CA PRO A 167 5.97 24.68 -7.74
C PRO A 167 4.75 25.09 -6.92
N GLY A 168 4.58 24.51 -5.74
CA GLY A 168 3.48 24.82 -4.83
C GLY A 168 3.09 23.66 -3.91
N GLN A 169 2.08 23.91 -3.09
CA GLN A 169 1.43 22.95 -2.19
C GLN A 169 -0.08 23.24 -2.19
N LEU A 170 -0.92 22.22 -2.02
CA LEU A 170 -2.39 22.36 -1.98
C LEU A 170 -2.92 22.88 -0.65
#